data_AF-A0A2V7KJY5-F1
#
_entry.id   AF-A0A2V7KJY5-F1
#
_cell.length_a   1.000
_cell.length_b   1.000
_cell.length_c   1.000
_cell.angle_alpha   90.00
_cell.angle_beta   90.00
_cell.angle_gamma   90.00
#
_symmetry.space_group_name_H-M   'P 1'
#
loop_
_entity.id
_entity.type
_entity.pdbx_description
1 polymer ?
#
loop_
_entity_poly.entity_id
_entity_poly.type
_entity_poly.pdbx_seq_one_letter_code
_entity_poly.pdbx_strand_id
1 'polypeptide(L)'
;MTSEERREEPEQARDKEVFLHPGYHVVVTTQGNYVVSTVMARHIERELDRWPRPRWITFVDVAGGRVRIRARLIDGLEQSSVETRELWRLWRKQRDKEVPPDFD
;
A
#
# COMPACT_ATOMS: atom_id res chain seq x y z
N MET A 1 -54.24 15.32 -23.31
CA MET A 1 -53.69 14.03 -23.77
C MET A 1 -52.18 14.18 -23.69
N THR A 2 -51.62 13.90 -22.51
CA THR A 2 -50.85 12.66 -22.18
C THR A 2 -49.51 12.66 -22.90
N SER A 3 -48.36 12.46 -22.27
CA SER A 3 -47.95 12.17 -20.90
C SER A 3 -46.42 12.25 -20.92
N GLU A 4 -45.81 12.53 -19.76
CA GLU A 4 -44.55 11.94 -19.24
C GLU A 4 -43.41 11.63 -20.23
N GLU A 5 -42.18 12.14 -20.06
CA GLU A 5 -41.32 11.73 -18.96
C GLU A 5 -40.24 12.79 -18.66
N ARG A 6 -40.25 13.30 -17.42
CA ARG A 6 -39.01 13.58 -16.72
C ARG A 6 -38.39 12.23 -16.36
N ARG A 7 -37.17 11.96 -16.81
CA ARG A 7 -36.24 10.98 -16.23
C ARG A 7 -34.86 11.64 -16.26
N GLU A 8 -34.49 12.35 -15.20
CA GLU A 8 -33.68 11.81 -14.10
C GLU A 8 -32.28 11.38 -14.59
N GLU A 9 -31.33 12.31 -14.55
CA GLU A 9 -29.98 11.97 -14.03
C GLU A 9 -30.20 11.41 -12.61
N PRO A 10 -29.53 10.34 -12.14
CA PRO A 10 -28.06 10.26 -12.09
C PRO A 10 -27.43 8.84 -12.11
N GLU A 11 -26.22 8.68 -12.63
CA GLU A 11 -25.34 7.55 -12.25
C GLU A 11 -23.88 7.99 -12.45
N GLN A 12 -23.35 8.81 -11.54
CA GLN A 12 -22.51 8.34 -10.42
C GLN A 12 -21.69 7.08 -10.77
N ALA A 13 -20.37 7.24 -10.64
CA ALA A 13 -19.35 6.22 -10.84
C ALA A 13 -19.04 5.83 -12.30
N ARG A 14 -18.84 6.83 -13.18
CA ARG A 14 -17.74 6.67 -14.14
C ARG A 14 -16.47 6.67 -13.31
N ASP A 15 -16.04 5.45 -13.01
CA ASP A 15 -14.81 5.07 -12.37
C ASP A 15 -13.74 6.12 -12.67
N LYS A 16 -13.57 7.01 -11.70
CA LYS A 16 -12.24 7.47 -11.37
C LYS A 16 -11.52 6.22 -10.87
N GLU A 17 -11.13 5.36 -11.80
CA GLU A 17 -9.79 4.80 -11.80
C GLU A 17 -8.85 6.01 -11.73
N VAL A 18 -8.78 6.61 -10.54
CA VAL A 18 -7.51 7.01 -10.01
C VAL A 18 -6.74 5.71 -10.07
N PHE A 19 -6.03 5.50 -11.17
CA PHE A 19 -4.79 4.76 -11.19
C PHE A 19 -3.93 5.43 -10.12
N LEU A 20 -4.23 5.11 -8.86
CA LEU A 20 -3.34 5.16 -7.75
C LEU A 20 -2.23 4.25 -8.24
N HIS A 21 -1.29 4.84 -8.97
CA HIS A 21 0.01 4.25 -9.23
C HIS A 21 0.38 3.66 -7.87
N PRO A 22 0.47 2.32 -7.71
CA PRO A 22 0.52 1.75 -6.38
C PRO A 22 1.75 2.35 -5.71
N GLY A 23 1.48 3.32 -4.84
CA GLY A 23 2.46 4.25 -4.34
C GLY A 23 3.09 3.54 -3.19
N TYR A 24 4.08 2.70 -3.48
CA TYR A 24 4.79 2.02 -2.43
C TYR A 24 5.55 3.04 -1.59
N HIS A 25 5.66 2.77 -0.31
CA HIS A 25 6.44 3.58 0.63
C HIS A 25 7.54 2.69 1.20
N VAL A 26 8.65 3.31 1.56
CA VAL A 26 9.75 2.66 2.24
C VAL A 26 9.69 3.05 3.70
N VAL A 27 9.48 2.07 4.57
CA VAL A 27 9.65 2.22 6.01
C VAL A 27 11.14 2.13 6.27
N VAL A 28 11.75 3.27 6.59
CA VAL A 28 13.18 3.36 6.92
C VAL A 28 13.35 3.00 8.39
N THR A 29 14.20 2.02 8.65
CA THR A 29 14.56 1.63 10.01
C THR A 29 16.06 1.50 10.17
N THR A 30 16.53 1.61 11.40
CA THR A 30 17.96 1.48 11.72
C THR A 30 18.55 0.12 11.32
N GLN A 31 17.70 -0.92 11.18
CA GLN A 31 18.12 -2.29 10.90
C GLN A 31 17.89 -2.72 9.45
N GLY A 32 17.27 -1.86 8.63
CA GLY A 32 16.91 -2.19 7.25
C GLY A 32 15.63 -1.50 6.80
N ASN A 33 15.32 -1.62 5.52
CA ASN A 33 14.19 -0.93 4.90
C ASN A 33 13.11 -1.93 4.49
N TYR A 34 11.86 -1.59 4.74
CA TYR A 34 10.71 -2.41 4.33
C TYR A 34 9.86 -1.66 3.33
N VAL A 35 9.47 -2.33 2.25
CA VAL A 35 8.57 -1.72 1.27
C VAL A 35 7.15 -2.12 1.57
N VAL A 36 6.28 -1.12 1.70
CA VAL A 36 4.88 -1.29 2.10
C VAL A 36 3.96 -0.60 1.11
N SER A 37 2.70 -1.03 1.06
CA SER A 37 1.67 -0.35 0.26
C SER A 37 1.32 1.02 0.86
N THR A 38 0.72 1.92 0.08
CA THR A 38 0.22 3.20 0.59
C THR A 38 -0.75 3.03 1.76
N VAL A 39 -1.62 2.01 1.68
CA VAL A 39 -2.59 1.70 2.75
C VAL A 39 -1.86 1.34 4.04
N MET A 40 -0.81 0.53 3.92
CA MET A 40 -0.02 0.11 5.07
C MET A 40 0.87 1.23 5.62
N ALA A 41 1.44 2.06 4.77
CA ALA A 41 2.17 3.27 5.18
C ALA A 41 1.29 4.17 6.06
N ARG A 42 0.07 4.48 5.60
CA ARG A 42 -0.91 5.26 6.37
C ARG A 42 -1.31 4.59 7.68
N HIS A 43 -1.38 3.26 7.70
CA HIS A 43 -1.62 2.52 8.94
C HIS A 43 -0.47 2.73 9.94
N ILE A 44 0.77 2.60 9.47
CA ILE A 44 1.97 2.80 10.30
C ILE A 44 2.05 4.23 10.83
N GLU A 45 1.80 5.23 9.99
CA GLU A 45 1.75 6.65 10.38
C GLU A 45 0.75 6.88 11.52
N ARG A 46 -0.49 6.38 11.36
CA ARG A 46 -1.51 6.49 12.40
C ARG A 46 -1.14 5.82 13.71
N GLU A 47 -0.49 4.66 13.64
CA GLU A 47 0.01 3.98 14.84
C GLU A 47 1.13 4.78 15.50
N LEU A 48 2.03 5.41 14.73
CA LEU A 48 3.09 6.27 15.26
C LEU A 48 2.55 7.56 15.87
N ASP A 49 1.48 8.14 15.35
CA ASP A 49 0.87 9.37 15.86
C ASP A 49 -0.03 9.15 17.07
N ARG A 50 -0.36 7.90 17.39
CA ARG A 50 -1.23 7.56 18.52
C ARG A 50 -0.60 7.91 19.86
N TRP A 51 -1.41 8.35 20.81
CA TRP A 51 -1.03 8.49 22.22
C TRP A 51 -1.86 7.57 23.14
N PRO A 52 -1.23 6.79 24.04
CA PRO A 52 0.21 6.58 24.14
C PRO A 52 0.76 5.84 22.92
N ARG A 53 1.96 6.21 22.47
CA ARG A 53 2.60 5.61 21.29
C ARG A 53 2.83 4.11 21.53
N PRO A 54 2.42 3.22 20.60
CA PRO A 54 2.64 1.79 20.74
C PRO A 54 4.13 1.47 20.76
N ARG A 55 4.53 0.51 21.61
CA ARG A 55 5.93 0.05 21.68
C ARG A 55 6.35 -0.75 20.44
N TRP A 56 5.40 -1.46 19.82
CA TRP A 56 5.60 -2.32 18.67
C TRP A 56 4.55 -2.02 17.61
N ILE A 57 4.99 -1.98 16.35
CA ILE A 57 4.11 -1.85 15.19
C ILE A 57 4.26 -3.12 14.37
N THR A 58 3.14 -3.67 13.94
CA THR A 58 3.08 -4.86 13.09
C THR A 58 2.44 -4.49 11.77
N PHE A 59 3.07 -4.84 10.67
CA PHE A 59 2.56 -4.56 9.33
C PHE A 59 2.92 -5.70 8.38
N VAL A 60 2.36 -5.66 7.18
CA VAL A 60 2.66 -6.60 6.10
C VAL A 60 3.36 -5.84 4.99
N ASP A 61 4.52 -6.34 4.57
CA ASP A 61 5.25 -5.78 3.45
C ASP A 61 4.60 -6.15 2.11
N VAL A 62 5.11 -5.61 1.00
CA VAL A 62 4.60 -5.93 -0.34
C VAL A 62 4.88 -7.36 -0.78
N ALA A 63 5.82 -8.06 -0.15
CA ALA A 63 6.09 -9.47 -0.40
C ALA A 63 5.08 -10.38 0.31
N GLY A 64 4.30 -9.84 1.27
CA GLY A 64 3.39 -10.60 2.12
C GLY A 64 4.02 -11.05 3.44
N GLY A 65 5.26 -10.64 3.71
CA GLY A 65 5.96 -10.88 4.97
C GLY A 65 5.34 -10.06 6.10
N ARG A 66 5.01 -10.72 7.21
CA ARG A 66 4.54 -10.03 8.42
C ARG A 66 5.73 -9.56 9.23
N VAL A 67 5.87 -8.25 9.35
CA VAL A 67 6.98 -7.57 10.03
C VAL A 67 6.49 -7.00 11.35
N ARG A 68 7.27 -7.20 12.42
CA ARG A 68 7.02 -6.60 13.74
C ARG A 68 8.26 -5.90 14.23
N ILE A 69 8.20 -4.58 14.37
CA ILE A 69 9.34 -3.75 14.78
C ILE A 69 8.96 -2.80 15.92
N ARG A 70 9.97 -2.33 16.66
CA ARG A 70 9.74 -1.33 17.69
C ARG A 70 9.46 0.01 17.03
N ALA A 71 8.45 0.74 17.50
CA ALA A 71 8.08 2.05 16.93
C ALA A 71 9.26 3.04 16.94
N ARG A 72 10.11 2.98 17.98
CA ARG A 72 11.30 3.83 18.12
C ARG A 72 12.44 3.54 17.12
N LEU A 73 12.36 2.43 16.38
CA LEU A 73 13.36 2.07 15.37
C LEU A 73 12.92 2.50 13.96
N ILE A 74 11.72 3.05 13.83
CA ILE A 74 11.25 3.62 12.57
C ILE A 74 11.76 5.06 12.52
N ASP A 75 12.68 5.30 11.60
CA ASP A 75 13.29 6.60 11.40
C ASP A 75 12.40 7.48 10.51
N GLY A 76 11.64 6.88 9.58
CA GLY A 76 10.69 7.59 8.74
C GLY A 76 9.95 6.70 7.74
N LEU A 77 9.02 7.32 7.01
CA LEU A 77 8.37 6.74 5.84
C LEU A 77 8.66 7.62 4.62
N GLU A 78 9.27 7.03 3.60
CA GLU A 78 9.62 7.72 2.35
C GLU A 78 8.72 7.26 1.21
N GLN A 79 8.26 8.20 0.39
CA GLN A 79 7.49 7.88 -0.81
C GLN A 79 8.43 7.41 -1.92
N SER A 80 8.09 6.29 -2.56
CA SER A 80 8.94 5.65 -3.58
C SER A 80 9.25 6.58 -4.77
N SER A 81 10.55 6.83 -5.00
CA SER A 81 11.07 7.58 -6.14
C SER A 81 10.76 6.88 -7.48
N VAL A 82 10.96 7.56 -8.60
CA VAL A 82 10.74 6.98 -9.94
C VAL A 82 11.63 5.74 -10.16
N GLU A 83 12.90 5.80 -9.74
CA GLU A 83 13.87 4.69 -9.85
C GLU A 83 13.43 3.48 -9.01
N THR A 84 12.92 3.74 -7.81
CA THR A 84 12.40 2.69 -6.93
C THR A 84 11.18 2.01 -7.58
N ARG A 85 10.30 2.78 -8.24
CA ARG A 85 9.16 2.22 -9.00
C ARG A 85 9.59 1.31 -10.15
N GLU A 86 10.71 1.59 -10.81
CA GLU A 86 11.23 0.74 -11.91
C GLU A 86 11.80 -0.58 -11.40
N LEU A 87 12.61 -0.56 -10.34
CA LEU A 87 13.11 -1.75 -9.66
C LEU A 87 11.97 -2.68 -9.22
N TRP A 88 10.86 -2.11 -8.74
CA TRP A 88 9.68 -2.89 -8.34
C TRP A 88 8.89 -3.46 -9.52
N ARG A 89 8.84 -2.77 -10.67
CA ARG A 89 8.27 -3.37 -11.89
C ARG A 89 9.06 -4.61 -12.30
N LEU A 90 10.38 -4.57 -12.16
CA LEU A 90 11.24 -5.72 -12.43
C LEU A 90 11.00 -6.84 -11.41
N TRP A 91 10.96 -6.52 -10.12
CA TRP A 91 10.69 -7.50 -9.06
C TRP A 91 9.33 -8.18 -9.23
N ARG A 92 8.26 -7.42 -9.56
CA ARG A 92 6.93 -8.00 -9.80
C ARG A 92 6.95 -8.99 -10.96
N LYS A 93 7.61 -8.61 -12.07
CA LYS A 93 7.82 -9.51 -13.22
C LYS A 93 8.60 -10.78 -12.87
N GLN A 94 9.47 -10.73 -11.84
CA GLN A 94 10.18 -11.91 -11.36
C GLN A 94 9.29 -12.78 -10.48
N ARG A 95 8.56 -12.17 -9.53
CA ARG A 95 7.62 -12.89 -8.66
C ARG A 95 6.47 -13.54 -9.43
N ASP A 96 5.92 -12.89 -10.46
CA ASP A 96 4.86 -13.49 -11.30
C ASP A 96 5.35 -14.74 -12.06
N LYS A 97 6.67 -14.96 -12.15
CA LYS A 97 7.27 -16.18 -12.72
C LYS A 97 7.53 -17.26 -11.67
N GLU A 98 7.43 -16.95 -10.38
CA GLU A 98 7.48 -17.95 -9.32
C GLU A 98 6.14 -18.70 -9.33
N VAL A 99 6.12 -19.85 -10.01
CA VAL A 99 5.01 -20.80 -9.91
C VAL A 99 4.97 -21.27 -8.44
N PRO A 100 3.83 -21.17 -7.74
CA PRO A 100 3.71 -21.74 -6.41
C PRO A 100 4.08 -23.23 -6.49
N PRO A 101 4.88 -23.77 -5.56
CA PRO A 101 5.14 -25.19 -5.56
C PRO A 101 3.79 -25.93 -5.48
N ASP A 102 3.55 -26.84 -6.43
CA ASP A 102 2.41 -27.75 -6.36
C ASP A 102 2.50 -28.46 -5.01
N PHE A 103 1.49 -28.25 -4.15
CA PHE A 103 1.36 -28.99 -2.91
C PHE A 103 0.75 -30.36 -3.26
N ASP A 104 1.62 -31.37 -3.40
CA ASP A 104 1.26 -32.80 -3.45
C ASP A 104 0.62 -33.28 -2.14
#